data_AF-A0A259TGM4-F1
#
_entry.id   AF-A0A259TGM4-F1
#
_cell.length_a   1.000
_cell.length_b   1.000
_cell.length_c   1.000
_cell.angle_alpha   90.00
_cell.angle_beta   90.00
_cell.angle_gamma   90.00
#
_symmetry.space_group_name_H-M   'P 1'
#
loop_
_entity.id
_entity.type
_entity.pdbx_description
1 polymer ?
#
loop_
_entity_poly.entity_id
_entity_poly.type
_entity_poly.pdbx_seq_one_letter_code
_entity_poly.pdbx_strand_id
1 'polypeptide(L)' 'MAGRSLWERASTLQERSGILTVKKMRIGSKTAALIQPGESIFIDGGTTTLQVARHIPPGVSRLILNGSGFFV' A
#
# COMPACT_ATOMS: atom_id res chain seq x y z
N MET A 1 -2.96 18.44 -21.91
CA MET A 1 -1.95 17.37 -22.08
C MET A 1 -1.98 16.43 -20.85
N ALA A 2 -3.05 15.65 -20.68
CA ALA A 2 -3.24 14.78 -19.52
C ALA A 2 -3.38 13.34 -20.01
N GLY A 3 -2.28 12.59 -20.00
CA GLY A 3 -2.23 11.25 -20.58
C GLY A 3 -1.10 10.36 -20.07
N ARG A 4 -0.51 10.69 -18.90
CA ARG A 4 0.29 9.71 -18.14
C ARG A 4 -0.68 8.93 -17.27
N SER A 5 -1.46 8.08 -17.93
CA SER A 5 -2.57 7.35 -17.32
C SER A 5 -2.02 6.21 -16.46
N LEU A 6 -2.82 5.77 -15.50
CA LEU A 6 -2.54 4.87 -14.37
C LEU A 6 -1.51 3.74 -14.60
N TRP A 7 -1.38 3.24 -15.82
CA TRP A 7 -0.43 2.22 -16.24
C TRP A 7 1.04 2.57 -15.97
N GLU A 8 1.47 3.81 -16.20
CA GLU A 8 2.87 4.18 -15.95
C GLU A 8 3.21 4.20 -14.45
N ARG A 9 2.23 4.59 -13.62
CA ARG A 9 2.37 4.57 -12.16
C ARG A 9 2.39 3.13 -11.64
N ALA A 10 1.54 2.26 -12.19
CA ALA A 10 1.56 0.83 -11.89
C ALA A 10 2.91 0.20 -12.27
N SER A 11 3.45 0.50 -13.46
CA SER A 11 4.77 0.05 -13.90
C SER A 11 5.89 0.55 -12.98
N THR A 12 5.87 1.83 -12.60
CA THR A 12 6.86 2.38 -11.64
C THR A 12 6.79 1.71 -10.27
N LEU A 13 5.59 1.38 -9.79
CA LEU A 13 5.41 0.63 -8.55
C LEU A 13 5.94 -0.81 -8.68
N GLN A 14 5.68 -1.46 -9.82
CA GLN A 14 6.19 -2.79 -10.13
C GLN A 14 7.74 -2.81 -10.08
N GLU A 15 8.38 -1.88 -10.78
CA GLU A 15 9.85 -1.72 -10.81
C GLU A 15 10.42 -1.49 -9.41
N ARG A 16 9.80 -0.59 -8.63
CA ARG A 16 10.29 -0.26 -7.28
C ARG A 16 9.99 -1.36 -6.25
N SER A 17 9.11 -2.32 -6.55
CA SER A 17 8.73 -3.37 -5.60
C SER A 17 9.86 -4.38 -5.34
N GLY A 18 10.73 -4.60 -6.33
CA GLY A 18 11.92 -5.45 -6.20
C GLY A 18 13.08 -4.81 -5.42
N ILE A 19 13.05 -3.49 -5.20
CA ILE A 19 14.12 -2.76 -4.52
C ILE A 19 13.90 -2.83 -3.00
N LEU A 20 14.93 -3.28 -2.26
CA LEU A 20 14.94 -3.35 -0.80
C LEU A 20 13.77 -4.15 -0.20
N THR A 21 13.28 -5.17 -0.92
CA THR A 21 12.06 -5.91 -0.58
C THR A 21 12.06 -6.44 0.86
N VAL A 22 13.17 -7.02 1.33
CA VAL A 22 13.27 -7.53 2.72
C VAL A 22 13.06 -6.44 3.77
N LYS A 23 13.63 -5.25 3.56
CA LYS A 23 13.43 -4.11 4.48
C LYS A 23 11.97 -3.65 4.44
N LYS A 24 11.38 -3.53 3.26
CA LYS A 24 9.97 -3.13 3.09
C LYS A 24 9.01 -4.14 3.72
N MET A 25 9.26 -5.44 3.57
CA MET A 25 8.48 -6.49 4.23
C MET A 25 8.55 -6.39 5.75
N ARG A 26 9.75 -6.20 6.32
CA ARG A 26 9.94 -6.05 7.76
C ARG A 26 9.25 -4.81 8.32
N ILE A 27 9.29 -3.69 7.59
CA ILE A 27 8.54 -2.48 7.97
C ILE A 27 7.04 -2.77 7.89
N GLY A 28 6.59 -3.35 6.76
CA GLY A 28 5.19 -3.69 6.53
C GLY A 28 4.58 -4.56 7.63
N SER A 29 5.25 -5.64 8.00
CA SER A 29 4.75 -6.56 9.04
C SER A 29 4.72 -5.91 10.43
N LYS A 30 5.76 -5.15 10.80
CA LYS A 30 5.81 -4.45 12.08
C LYS A 30 4.73 -3.38 12.19
N THR A 31 4.53 -2.59 11.12
CA THR A 31 3.46 -1.58 11.10
C THR A 31 2.09 -2.25 11.15
N ALA A 32 1.88 -3.36 10.44
CA ALA A 32 0.62 -4.09 10.46
C ALA A 32 0.27 -4.62 11.85
N ALA A 33 1.25 -5.03 12.64
CA ALA A 33 1.05 -5.52 14.01
C ALA A 33 0.64 -4.42 15.02
N LEU A 34 0.79 -3.13 14.67
CA LEU A 34 0.38 -2.01 15.54
C LEU A 34 -1.11 -1.67 15.38
N ILE A 35 -1.72 -2.11 14.28
CA ILE A 35 -3.10 -1.80 13.93
C ILE A 35 -4.08 -2.57 14.82
N GLN A 36 -5.08 -1.86 15.33
CA GLN A 36 -6.13 -2.44 16.14
C GLN A 36 -7.38 -2.78 15.30
N PRO A 37 -8.14 -3.83 15.70
CA PRO A 37 -9.42 -4.14 15.07
C PRO A 37 -10.39 -2.95 15.11
N GLY A 38 -11.07 -2.71 14.00
CA GLY A 38 -12.05 -1.63 13.84
C GLY A 38 -11.44 -0.27 13.47
N GLU A 39 -10.12 -0.11 13.46
CA GLU A 39 -9.49 1.14 13.02
C GLU A 39 -9.75 1.42 11.54
N SER A 40 -9.87 2.71 11.22
CA SER A 40 -9.86 3.20 9.83
C SER A 40 -8.47 3.73 9.52
N ILE A 41 -7.87 3.21 8.46
CA ILE A 41 -6.44 3.39 8.18
C ILE A 41 -6.28 4.00 6.82
N PHE A 42 -5.56 5.12 6.79
CA PHE A 42 -5.20 5.78 5.55
C PHE A 42 -3.86 5.26 5.03
N ILE A 43 -3.83 4.71 3.82
CA ILE A 43 -2.65 4.15 3.18
C ILE A 43 -2.38 4.85 1.84
N ASP A 44 -1.14 5.26 1.62
CA ASP A 44 -0.68 5.89 0.39
C ASP A 44 -0.20 4.86 -0.67
N GLY A 45 -0.12 5.30 -1.94
CA GLY A 45 0.35 4.52 -3.08
C GLY A 45 1.87 4.38 -3.15
N GLY A 46 2.45 3.55 -2.28
CA GLY A 46 3.90 3.29 -2.22
C GLY A 46 4.25 1.81 -2.05
N THR A 47 5.42 1.40 -2.54
CA THR A 47 5.86 -0.02 -2.47
C THR A 47 6.13 -0.54 -1.06
N THR A 48 6.44 0.36 -0.11
CA THR A 48 6.53 0.02 1.32
C THR A 48 5.13 -0.13 1.91
N THR A 49 4.22 0.80 1.60
CA THR A 49 2.85 0.78 2.08
C THR A 49 2.08 -0.44 1.58
N LEU A 50 2.38 -0.90 0.36
CA LEU A 50 1.88 -2.17 -0.17
C LEU A 50 2.24 -3.36 0.73
N GLN A 51 3.42 -3.35 1.37
CA GLN A 51 3.76 -4.40 2.33
C GLN A 51 2.94 -4.29 3.62
N VAL A 52 2.60 -3.08 4.08
CA VAL A 52 1.69 -2.90 5.23
C VAL A 52 0.34 -3.53 4.91
N ALA A 53 -0.27 -3.13 3.78
CA ALA A 53 -1.58 -3.63 3.36
C ALA A 53 -1.62 -5.16 3.23
N ARG A 54 -0.54 -5.78 2.75
CA ARG A 54 -0.41 -7.25 2.63
C ARG A 54 -0.37 -7.99 3.97
N HIS A 55 0.09 -7.34 5.04
CA HIS A 55 0.24 -7.98 6.36
C HIS A 55 -0.94 -7.69 7.31
N ILE A 56 -1.90 -6.85 6.91
CA ILE A 56 -3.12 -6.64 7.67
C ILE A 56 -4.05 -7.83 7.45
N PRO A 57 -4.48 -8.54 8.52
CA PRO A 57 -5.37 -9.67 8.34
C PRO A 57 -6.73 -9.21 7.79
N PRO A 58 -7.38 -10.00 6.91
CA PRO A 58 -8.69 -9.67 6.37
C PRO A 58 -9.72 -9.44 7.48
N GLY A 59 -10.58 -8.43 7.31
CA GLY A 59 -11.66 -8.13 8.26
C GLY A 59 -11.25 -7.43 9.55
N VAL A 60 -9.96 -7.12 9.75
CA VAL A 60 -9.48 -6.42 10.96
C VAL A 60 -9.74 -4.92 10.90
N SER A 61 -9.54 -4.28 9.74
CA SER A 61 -9.60 -2.81 9.64
C SER A 61 -10.18 -2.34 8.31
N ARG A 62 -10.72 -1.12 8.29
CA ARG A 62 -11.15 -0.45 7.07
C ARG A 62 -9.97 0.29 6.46
N LEU A 63 -9.60 -0.05 5.24
CA LEU A 63 -8.52 0.61 4.50
C LEU A 63 -9.11 1.72 3.61
N ILE A 64 -8.56 2.92 3.77
CA ILE A 64 -8.80 4.06 2.88
C ILE A 64 -7.50 4.28 2.11
N LEU A 65 -7.56 4.14 0.80
CA LEU A 65 -6.40 4.26 -0.07
C LEU A 65 -6.36 5.67 -0.66
N ASN A 66 -5.21 6.34 -0.60
CA ASN A 66 -5.00 7.54 -1.40
C ASN A 66 -4.77 7.14 -2.86
N GLY A 67 -5.82 7.22 -3.66
CA GLY A 67 -5.74 7.16 -5.11
C GLY A 67 -6.16 8.52 -5.67
N SER A 68 -5.29 9.16 -6.46
CA SER A 68 -5.69 10.29 -7.31
C SER A 68 -6.59 9.81 -8.48
N GLY A 69 -7.62 9.02 -8.20
CA GLY A 69 -8.54 8.42 -9.18
C GLY A 69 -8.80 6.92 -9.02
N PHE A 70 -9.06 6.41 -7.82
CA PHE A 70 -9.67 5.09 -7.66
C PHE A 70 -10.60 5.09 -6.44
N PHE A 71 -11.90 4.94 -6.69
CA PHE A 71 -12.90 4.61 -5.66
C PHE A 71 -13.18 3.12 -5.79
N VAL A 72 -13.23 2.42 -4.65
CA VAL A 72 -13.83 1.08 -4.56
C VAL A 72 -15.34 1.17 -4.66
#